data_AF-A0A2M8XYA3-F1
#
_entry.id   AF-A0A2M8XYA3-F1
#
_cell.length_a   1.000
_cell.length_b   1.000
_cell.length_c   1.000
_cell.angle_alpha   90.00
_cell.angle_beta   90.00
_cell.angle_gamma   90.00
#
_symmetry.space_group_name_H-M   'P 1'
#
loop_
_entity.id
_entity.type
_entity.pdbx_description
1 polymer ?
#
loop_
_entity_poly.entity_id
_entity_poly.type
_entity_poly.pdbx_seq_one_letter_code
_entity_poly.pdbx_strand_id
1 'polypeptide(L)'
;MELSKSDKKIAKILMDKGILKEKEICNASILEILTDWKNDKKETRETYGKVYETVKKNDKYIASNYDAISGADYFITILNMYRKDLITESEINSFSETVKERLKALKKNLL
;
A
#
# COMPACT_ATOMS: atom_id res chain seq x y z
N MET A 1 -5.93 -10.67 14.58
CA MET A 1 -6.97 -11.73 14.62
C MET A 1 -6.74 -12.64 13.45
N GLU A 2 -6.99 -13.94 13.59
CA GLU A 2 -6.87 -14.89 12.48
C GLU A 2 -8.07 -14.73 11.55
N LEU A 3 -7.82 -14.67 10.24
CA LEU A 3 -8.88 -14.60 9.23
C LEU A 3 -9.42 -15.98 8.88
N SER A 4 -10.73 -16.06 8.61
CA SER A 4 -11.35 -17.26 8.04
C SER A 4 -10.79 -17.58 6.65
N LYS A 5 -11.00 -18.80 6.15
CA LYS A 5 -10.54 -19.18 4.80
C LYS A 5 -11.14 -18.29 3.70
N SER A 6 -12.41 -17.88 3.83
CA SER A 6 -13.06 -16.96 2.90
C SER A 6 -12.47 -15.55 3.01
N ASP A 7 -12.31 -15.02 4.23
CA ASP A 7 -11.72 -13.69 4.45
C ASP A 7 -10.27 -13.63 3.97
N LYS A 8 -9.48 -14.70 4.12
CA LYS A 8 -8.11 -14.77 3.58
C LYS A 8 -8.07 -14.64 2.06
N LYS A 9 -9.08 -15.15 1.34
CA LYS A 9 -9.15 -14.98 -0.13
C LYS A 9 -9.40 -13.53 -0.49
N ILE A 10 -10.33 -12.87 0.22
CA ILE A 10 -10.60 -11.44 0.04
C ILE A 10 -9.36 -10.62 0.36
N ALA A 11 -8.68 -10.92 1.47
CA ALA A 11 -7.45 -10.26 1.87
C ALA A 11 -6.36 -10.33 0.78
N LYS A 12 -6.14 -11.51 0.17
CA LYS A 12 -5.17 -11.65 -0.94
C LYS A 12 -5.47 -10.70 -2.10
N ILE A 13 -6.72 -10.67 -2.56
CA ILE A 13 -7.15 -9.80 -3.67
C ILE A 13 -6.91 -8.32 -3.32
N LEU A 14 -7.25 -7.92 -2.10
CA LEU A 14 -7.05 -6.54 -1.65
C LEU A 14 -5.57 -6.21 -1.43
N MET A 15 -4.74 -7.19 -1.04
CA MET A 15 -3.29 -7.00 -0.94
C MET A 15 -2.66 -6.79 -2.32
N ASP A 16 -3.03 -7.60 -3.31
CA ASP A 16 -2.53 -7.41 -4.68
C ASP A 16 -2.90 -6.02 -5.22
N LYS A 17 -4.14 -5.58 -4.97
CA LYS A 17 -4.59 -4.25 -5.35
C LYS A 17 -3.85 -3.14 -4.59
N GLY A 18 -3.65 -3.30 -3.28
CA GLY A 18 -2.93 -2.33 -2.46
C GLY A 18 -1.47 -2.17 -2.90
N ILE A 19 -0.81 -3.27 -3.26
CA ILE A 19 0.55 -3.26 -3.81
C ILE A 19 0.59 -2.54 -5.17
N LEU A 20 -0.40 -2.76 -6.04
CA LEU A 20 -0.49 -2.04 -7.30
C LEU A 20 -0.60 -0.53 -7.07
N LYS A 21 -1.44 -0.10 -6.12
CA LYS A 21 -1.60 1.33 -5.80
C LYS A 21 -0.34 1.97 -5.19
N GLU A 22 0.42 1.23 -4.38
CA GLU A 22 1.76 1.67 -3.91
C GLU A 22 2.71 1.93 -5.09
N LYS A 23 2.68 1.08 -6.11
CA LYS A 23 3.49 1.26 -7.32
C LYS A 23 3.00 2.44 -8.16
N GLU A 24 1.69 2.65 -8.26
CA GLU A 24 1.11 3.82 -8.94
C GLU A 24 1.53 5.14 -8.27
N ILE A 25 1.52 5.19 -6.93
CA ILE A 25 1.99 6.34 -6.15
C ILE A 25 3.49 6.59 -6.41
N CYS A 26 4.30 5.53 -6.44
CA CYS A 26 5.72 5.61 -6.78
C CYS A 26 5.92 6.18 -8.19
N ASN A 27 5.20 5.65 -9.17
CA ASN A 27 5.26 6.10 -10.57
C ASN A 27 4.85 7.57 -10.71
N ALA A 28 3.79 8.01 -10.03
CA ALA A 28 3.37 9.40 -10.02
C ALA A 28 4.47 10.31 -9.44
N SER A 29 5.11 9.90 -8.35
CA SER A 29 6.22 10.64 -7.74
C SER A 29 7.44 10.74 -8.68
N ILE A 30 7.76 9.66 -9.39
CA ILE A 30 8.83 9.65 -10.40
C ILE A 30 8.49 10.58 -11.55
N LEU A 31 7.23 10.56 -12.02
CA LEU A 31 6.79 11.43 -13.11
C LEU A 31 6.90 12.92 -12.73
N GLU A 32 6.60 13.28 -11.49
CA GLU A 32 6.79 14.64 -10.98
C GLU A 32 8.27 15.05 -11.01
N ILE A 33 9.17 14.18 -10.52
CA ILE A 33 10.63 14.41 -10.56
C ILE A 33 11.11 14.62 -12.00
N LEU A 34 10.68 13.78 -12.94
CA LEU A 34 11.06 13.87 -14.35
C LEU A 34 10.46 15.10 -15.04
N THR A 35 9.27 15.53 -14.63
CA THR A 35 8.62 16.75 -15.14
C THR A 35 9.37 17.99 -14.70
N ASP A 36 9.84 18.03 -13.45
CA ASP A 36 10.69 19.13 -12.97
C ASP A 36 12.01 19.20 -13.74
N TRP A 37 12.65 18.06 -13.97
CA TRP A 37 13.88 17.99 -14.76
C TRP A 37 13.66 18.44 -16.21
N LYS A 38 12.59 17.95 -16.86
CA LYS A 38 12.25 18.34 -18.24
C LYS A 38 12.02 19.85 -18.40
N ASN A 39 11.55 20.52 -17.35
CA ASN A 39 11.30 21.96 -17.34
C ASN A 39 12.51 22.76 -16.81
N ASP A 40 13.72 22.20 -16.87
CA ASP A 40 14.98 22.81 -16.44
C ASP A 40 14.99 23.32 -14.99
N LYS A 41 14.15 22.76 -14.11
CA LYS A 41 14.09 23.15 -12.69
C LYS A 41 15.13 22.45 -11.82
N LYS A 42 15.76 21.37 -12.32
CA LYS A 42 16.66 20.51 -11.55
C LYS A 42 17.81 20.00 -12.41
N GLU A 43 18.98 19.83 -11.81
CA GLU A 43 20.17 19.27 -12.45
C GLU A 43 20.01 17.77 -12.72
N THR A 44 20.64 17.26 -13.79
CA THR A 44 20.46 15.89 -14.30
C THR A 44 20.97 14.81 -13.32
N ARG A 45 22.17 14.95 -12.75
CA ARG A 45 22.72 13.98 -11.78
C ARG A 45 21.88 13.94 -10.51
N GLU A 46 21.44 15.08 -10.00
CA GLU A 46 20.53 15.16 -8.86
C GLU A 46 19.20 14.46 -9.16
N THR A 47 18.63 14.71 -10.34
CA THR A 47 17.37 14.09 -10.78
C THR A 47 17.51 12.57 -10.85
N TYR A 48 18.57 12.05 -11.46
CA TYR A 48 18.84 10.62 -11.54
C TYR A 48 18.90 9.99 -10.13
N GLY A 49 19.64 10.61 -9.21
CA GLY A 49 19.73 10.15 -7.82
C GLY A 49 18.37 10.12 -7.12
N LYS A 50 17.53 11.14 -7.32
CA LYS A 50 16.18 11.20 -6.75
C LYS A 50 15.26 10.09 -7.29
N VAL A 51 15.30 9.83 -8.59
CA VAL A 51 14.52 8.73 -9.20
C VAL A 51 14.96 7.39 -8.61
N TYR A 52 16.27 7.12 -8.59
CA TYR A 52 16.83 5.89 -8.02
C TYR A 52 16.41 5.67 -6.56
N GLU A 53 16.57 6.69 -5.71
CA GLU A 53 16.20 6.60 -4.30
C GLU A 53 14.70 6.42 -4.10
N THR A 54 13.87 7.01 -4.96
CA THR A 54 12.40 6.84 -4.92
C THR A 54 12.01 5.39 -5.20
N VAL A 55 12.52 4.81 -6.29
CA VAL A 55 12.27 3.40 -6.65
C VAL A 55 12.76 2.47 -5.54
N LYS A 56 14.00 2.66 -5.09
CA LYS A 56 14.64 1.83 -4.05
C LYS A 56 13.86 1.83 -2.73
N LYS A 57 13.38 3.00 -2.29
CA LYS A 57 12.57 3.11 -1.06
C LYS A 57 11.24 2.40 -1.20
N ASN A 58 10.55 2.56 -2.32
CA ASN A 58 9.27 1.90 -2.56
C ASN A 58 9.43 0.37 -2.62
N ASP A 59 10.43 -0.12 -3.34
CA ASP A 59 10.74 -1.55 -3.46
C ASP A 59 11.06 -2.17 -2.09
N LYS A 60 11.94 -1.53 -1.31
CA LYS A 60 12.24 -1.94 0.07
C LYS A 60 11.00 -1.96 0.95
N TYR A 61 10.12 -0.97 0.80
CA TYR A 61 8.88 -0.89 1.57
C TYR A 61 7.93 -2.03 1.20
N ILE A 62 7.74 -2.31 -0.10
CA ILE A 62 6.90 -3.42 -0.56
C ILE A 62 7.44 -4.75 -0.01
N ALA A 63 8.73 -5.00 -0.17
CA ALA A 63 9.36 -6.23 0.33
C ALA A 63 9.16 -6.40 1.84
N SER A 64 9.38 -5.35 2.63
CA SER A 64 9.26 -5.41 4.09
C SER A 64 7.83 -5.67 4.59
N ASN A 65 6.81 -5.33 3.81
CA ASN A 65 5.41 -5.39 4.25
C ASN A 65 4.62 -6.55 3.62
N TYR A 66 5.08 -7.08 2.49
CA TYR A 66 4.31 -8.03 1.71
C TYR A 66 5.08 -9.32 1.35
N ASP A 67 6.40 -9.33 1.39
CA ASP A 67 7.16 -10.56 1.14
C ASP A 67 7.09 -11.50 2.35
N ALA A 68 6.97 -12.80 2.05
CA ALA A 68 6.96 -13.88 3.05
C ALA A 68 5.90 -13.76 4.17
N ILE A 69 4.84 -12.95 3.97
CA ILE A 69 3.76 -12.82 4.96
C ILE A 69 2.96 -14.13 5.07
N SER A 70 2.69 -14.52 6.32
CA SER A 70 1.89 -15.71 6.61
C SER A 70 0.40 -15.36 6.65
N GLY A 71 -0.47 -16.37 6.63
CA GLY A 71 -1.92 -16.15 6.75
C GLY A 71 -2.34 -15.46 8.06
N ALA A 72 -1.52 -15.54 9.11
CA ALA A 72 -1.76 -14.87 10.39
C ALA A 72 -1.55 -13.35 10.32
N ASP A 73 -0.74 -12.90 9.36
CA ASP A 73 -0.39 -11.49 9.18
C ASP A 73 -1.45 -10.75 8.34
N TYR A 74 -2.33 -11.47 7.64
CA TYR A 74 -3.23 -10.86 6.65
C TYR A 74 -4.16 -9.79 7.25
N PHE A 75 -4.67 -10.01 8.46
CA PHE A 75 -5.52 -9.02 9.09
C PHE A 75 -4.77 -7.71 9.36
N ILE A 76 -3.54 -7.78 9.88
CA ILE A 76 -2.76 -6.59 10.19
C ILE A 76 -2.31 -5.89 8.89
N THR A 77 -1.97 -6.66 7.85
CA THR A 77 -1.63 -6.10 6.53
C THR A 77 -2.80 -5.35 5.92
N ILE A 78 -4.01 -5.93 5.92
CA ILE A 78 -5.23 -5.26 5.43
C ILE A 78 -5.56 -4.02 6.24
N LEU A 79 -5.43 -4.07 7.57
CA LEU A 79 -5.62 -2.90 8.42
C LEU A 79 -4.66 -1.77 8.07
N ASN A 80 -3.37 -2.09 7.86
CA ASN A 80 -2.37 -1.11 7.50
C ASN A 80 -2.65 -0.49 6.12
N MET A 81 -3.05 -1.30 5.13
CA MET A 81 -3.48 -0.80 3.83
C MET A 81 -4.69 0.12 3.92
N TYR A 82 -5.67 -0.24 4.75
CA TYR A 82 -6.88 0.56 4.95
C TYR A 82 -6.59 1.88 5.66
N ARG A 83 -5.64 1.91 6.61
CA ARG A 83 -5.19 3.14 7.26
C ARG A 83 -4.43 4.07 6.33
N LYS A 84 -3.71 3.52 5.35
CA LYS A 84 -2.99 4.27 4.32
C LYS A 84 -3.85 4.63 3.11
N ASP A 85 -5.16 4.37 3.18
CA ASP A 85 -6.11 4.58 2.09
C ASP A 85 -5.72 3.92 0.76
N LEU A 86 -4.93 2.84 0.83
CA LEU A 86 -4.59 2.01 -0.34
C LEU A 86 -5.80 1.17 -0.77
N ILE A 87 -6.62 0.79 0.21
CA ILE A 87 -7.93 0.19 0.01
C ILE A 87 -8.98 1.05 0.71
N THR A 88 -10.21 0.98 0.22
CA THR A 88 -11.32 1.85 0.59
C THR A 88 -12.31 1.16 1.51
N GLU A 89 -13.22 1.94 2.09
CA GLU A 89 -14.27 1.38 2.96
C GLU A 89 -15.23 0.45 2.21
N SER A 90 -15.55 0.77 0.95
CA SER A 90 -16.44 -0.09 0.13
C SER A 90 -15.81 -1.46 -0.12
N GLU A 91 -14.48 -1.53 -0.25
CA GLU A 91 -13.77 -2.78 -0.49
C GLU A 91 -13.75 -3.69 0.74
N ILE A 92 -13.60 -3.11 1.94
CA ILE A 92 -13.63 -3.91 3.17
C ILE A 92 -15.04 -4.42 3.51
N ASN A 93 -16.09 -3.92 2.87
CA ASN A 93 -17.45 -4.45 3.03
C ASN A 93 -17.59 -5.88 2.46
N SER A 94 -16.62 -6.35 1.67
CA SER A 94 -16.59 -7.73 1.17
C SER A 94 -16.22 -8.76 2.24
N PHE A 95 -15.62 -8.34 3.36
CA PHE A 95 -15.29 -9.22 4.48
C PHE A 95 -16.54 -9.61 5.30
N SER A 96 -16.40 -10.65 6.11
CA SER A 96 -17.37 -10.96 7.16
C SER A 96 -17.63 -9.77 8.10
N GLU A 97 -18.84 -9.70 8.67
CA GLU A 97 -19.28 -8.58 9.53
C GLU A 97 -18.28 -8.29 10.65
N THR A 98 -17.85 -9.34 11.37
CA THR A 98 -16.88 -9.24 12.47
C THR A 98 -15.55 -8.62 12.03
N VAL A 99 -15.03 -9.00 10.87
CA VAL A 99 -13.76 -8.48 10.36
C VAL A 99 -13.93 -7.02 9.93
N LYS A 100 -15.00 -6.72 9.20
CA LYS A 100 -15.34 -5.37 8.75
C LYS A 100 -15.48 -4.39 9.93
N GLU A 101 -16.25 -4.75 10.94
CA GLU A 101 -16.42 -3.92 12.14
C GLU A 101 -15.10 -3.70 12.88
N ARG A 102 -14.27 -4.75 13.00
CA ARG A 102 -12.96 -4.63 13.64
C ARG A 102 -12.02 -3.71 12.87
N LEU A 103 -11.99 -3.80 11.54
CA LEU A 103 -11.20 -2.89 10.69
C LEU A 103 -11.65 -1.44 10.86
N LYS A 104 -12.96 -1.18 10.84
CA LYS A 104 -13.52 0.18 11.04
C LYS A 104 -13.20 0.73 12.42
N ALA A 105 -13.37 -0.07 13.47
CA ALA A 105 -13.04 0.33 14.84
C ALA A 105 -11.55 0.69 15.00
N LEU A 106 -10.66 -0.15 14.46
CA LEU A 106 -9.21 0.07 14.56
C LEU A 106 -8.69 1.20 13.69
N LYS A 107 -9.39 1.60 12.62
CA LYS A 107 -9.07 2.81 11.84
C LYS A 107 -9.48 4.08 12.59
N LYS A 108 -10.65 4.06 13.27
CA LYS A 108 -11.16 5.23 14.02
C LYS A 108 -10.32 5.59 15.25
N ASN A 109 -9.77 4.60 15.96
CA ASN A 109 -9.02 4.82 17.21
C ASN A 109 -7.58 5.36 17.02
N LEU A 110 -7.24 5.90 15.84
CA LEU A 110 -5.94 6.50 15.51
C LEU A 110 -6.05 7.95 15.01
N LEU A 111 -7.27 8.50 15.03
CA LEU A 111 -7.57 9.92 14.86
C LEU A 111 -8.00 10.49 16.22
#